data_AF-X1K222-F1
#
_entry.id   AF-X1K222-F1
#
_cell.length_a   1.000
_cell.length_b   1.000
_cell.length_c   1.000
_cell.angle_alpha   90.00
_cell.angle_beta   90.00
_cell.angle_gamma   90.00
#
_symmetry.space_group_name_H-M   'P 1'
#
loop_
_entity.id
_entity.type
_entity.pdbx_description
1 polymer ?
#
loop_
_entity_poly.entity_id
_entity_poly.type
_entity_poly.pdbx_seq_one_letter_code
_entity_poly.pdbx_strand_id
1 'polypeptide(L)' 'MYLCHPEEVKEFSRSFAFLNILINTHLPVSVDELVAAALRQMSQAHEDPHTFLVAAGKELAILLSGQFNQLKAILGRLK' A
#
# COMPACT_ATOMS: atom_id res chain seq x y z
N MET A 1 -8.12 -12.44 -17.65
CA MET A 1 -7.64 -11.50 -16.60
C MET A 1 -6.90 -10.39 -17.31
N TYR A 2 -7.36 -9.14 -17.18
CA TYR A 2 -6.66 -7.97 -17.73
C TYR A 2 -5.66 -7.47 -16.68
N LEU A 3 -4.38 -7.36 -17.04
CA LEU A 3 -3.37 -6.75 -16.19
C LEU A 3 -3.26 -5.27 -16.59
N CYS A 4 -3.36 -4.36 -15.62
CA CYS A 4 -3.12 -2.94 -15.87
C CYS A 4 -1.69 -2.74 -16.37
N HIS A 5 -1.51 -1.79 -17.29
CA HIS A 5 -0.19 -1.39 -17.75
C HIS A 5 0.57 -0.69 -16.60
N PRO A 6 1.92 -0.80 -16.50
CA PRO A 6 2.68 -0.11 -15.45
C PRO A 6 2.38 1.38 -15.32
N GLU A 7 2.14 2.07 -16.42
CA GLU A 7 1.78 3.49 -16.48
C GLU A 7 0.42 3.77 -15.82
N GLU A 8 -0.57 2.88 -16.01
CA GLU A 8 -1.86 2.99 -15.33
C GLU A 8 -1.69 2.79 -13.82
N VAL A 9 -0.86 1.83 -13.41
CA VAL A 9 -0.53 1.58 -12.01
C VAL A 9 0.19 2.78 -11.40
N LYS A 10 1.17 3.36 -12.12
CA LYS A 10 1.93 4.54 -11.72
C LYS A 10 1.01 5.75 -11.55
N GLU A 11 0.09 5.97 -12.49
CA GLU A 11 -0.89 7.06 -12.44
C GLU A 11 -1.85 6.89 -11.25
N PHE A 12 -2.45 5.71 -11.10
CA PHE A 12 -3.38 5.41 -10.01
C PHE A 12 -2.72 5.60 -8.64
N SER A 13 -1.47 5.13 -8.50
CA SER A 13 -0.74 5.15 -7.24
C SER A 13 -0.02 6.48 -6.95
N ARG A 14 -0.27 7.55 -7.72
CA ARG A 14 0.14 8.92 -7.36
C ARG A 14 -0.52 9.43 -6.08
N SER A 15 -1.71 8.92 -5.77
CA SER A 15 -2.44 9.23 -4.54
C SER A 15 -2.58 7.96 -3.70
N PHE A 16 -2.39 8.11 -2.38
CA PHE A 16 -2.54 7.02 -1.42
C PHE A 16 -3.93 6.98 -0.77
N ALA A 17 -4.89 7.78 -1.24
CA ALA A 17 -6.24 7.82 -0.67
C ALA A 17 -6.95 6.46 -0.69
N PHE A 18 -6.59 5.57 -1.64
CA PHE A 18 -7.12 4.21 -1.71
C PHE A 18 -6.74 3.34 -0.50
N LEU A 19 -5.65 3.67 0.22
CA LEU A 19 -5.23 2.94 1.41
C LEU A 19 -6.32 2.97 2.49
N ASN A 20 -7.03 4.08 2.63
CA ASN A 20 -8.15 4.19 3.56
C ASN A 20 -9.28 3.19 3.21
N ILE A 21 -9.51 2.92 1.92
CA ILE A 21 -10.48 1.91 1.49
C ILE A 21 -9.97 0.52 1.86
N LEU A 22 -8.72 0.19 1.51
CA LEU A 22 -8.15 -1.13 1.77
C LEU A 22 -8.14 -1.48 3.27
N ILE A 23 -7.71 -0.54 4.12
CA ILE A 23 -7.62 -0.72 5.57
C ILE A 23 -8.99 -0.99 6.21
N ASN A 24 -10.04 -0.35 5.71
CA ASN A 24 -11.40 -0.49 6.25
C ASN A 24 -12.21 -1.60 5.56
N THR A 25 -11.60 -2.38 4.66
CA THR A 25 -12.31 -3.47 3.99
C THR A 25 -12.38 -4.70 4.90
N HIS A 26 -13.57 -5.29 5.03
CA HIS A 26 -13.75 -6.56 5.74
C HIS A 26 -13.71 -7.71 4.74
N LEU A 27 -12.58 -8.41 4.68
CA LEU A 27 -12.39 -9.59 3.85
C LEU A 27 -12.05 -10.81 4.73
N PRO A 28 -12.30 -12.04 4.25
CA PRO A 28 -11.85 -13.27 4.91
C PRO A 28 -10.32 -13.49 4.81
N VAL A 29 -9.55 -12.44 4.55
CA VAL A 29 -8.08 -12.46 4.43
C VAL A 29 -7.46 -11.33 5.28
N SER A 30 -6.17 -11.45 5.60
CA SER A 30 -5.44 -10.42 6.34
C SER A 30 -5.38 -9.11 5.53
N VAL A 31 -6.06 -8.08 6.02
CA VAL A 31 -6.01 -6.72 5.44
C VAL A 31 -4.57 -6.21 5.39
N ASP A 32 -3.78 -6.47 6.42
CA ASP A 32 -2.38 -6.06 6.48
C ASP A 32 -1.54 -6.69 5.34
N GLU A 33 -1.83 -7.94 4.99
CA GLU A 33 -1.17 -8.64 3.87
C GLU A 33 -1.62 -8.05 2.53
N LEU A 34 -2.91 -7.77 2.39
CA LEU A 34 -3.47 -7.16 1.19
C LEU A 34 -2.84 -5.80 0.91
N VAL A 35 -2.76 -4.93 1.92
CA VAL A 35 -2.14 -3.61 1.80
C VAL A 35 -0.65 -3.75 1.44
N ALA A 36 0.09 -4.62 2.13
CA ALA A 36 1.51 -4.81 1.84
C ALA A 36 1.77 -5.40 0.45
N ALA A 37 0.95 -6.35 -0.01
CA ALA A 37 1.05 -6.92 -1.34
C ALA A 37 0.73 -5.89 -2.44
N ALA A 38 -0.32 -5.09 -2.25
CA ALA A 38 -0.68 -4.02 -3.19
C ALA A 38 0.45 -2.99 -3.32
N LEU A 39 1.02 -2.53 -2.20
CA LEU A 39 2.12 -1.57 -2.21
C LEU A 39 3.40 -2.13 -2.84
N ARG A 40 3.75 -3.40 -2.56
CA ARG A 40 4.89 -4.06 -3.24
C ARG A 40 4.67 -4.13 -4.75
N GLN A 41 3.48 -4.54 -5.19
CA GLN A 41 3.18 -4.60 -6.62
C GLN A 41 3.23 -3.22 -7.28
N MET A 42 2.62 -2.20 -6.67
CA MET A 42 2.62 -0.84 -7.21
C MET A 42 4.02 -0.23 -7.26
N SER A 43 4.86 -0.49 -6.24
CA SER A 43 6.23 0.04 -6.19
C SER A 43 7.08 -0.37 -7.39
N GLN A 44 6.81 -1.55 -7.98
CA GLN A 44 7.53 -2.06 -9.16
C GLN A 44 7.23 -1.26 -10.44
N ALA A 45 6.14 -0.48 -10.47
CA ALA A 45 5.79 0.40 -11.58
C ALA A 45 6.45 1.79 -11.51
N HIS A 46 7.13 2.11 -10.40
CA HIS A 46 7.84 3.37 -10.20
C HIS A 46 9.34 3.20 -10.41
N GLU A 47 9.99 4.26 -10.87
CA GLU A 47 11.45 4.28 -11.11
C GLU A 47 12.26 4.10 -9.81
N ASP A 48 11.73 4.62 -8.69
CA ASP A 48 12.29 4.43 -7.36
C ASP A 48 11.25 3.77 -6.43
N PRO A 49 11.25 2.43 -6.36
CA PRO A 49 10.34 1.68 -5.49
C PRO A 49 10.50 2.06 -4.01
N HIS A 50 11.73 2.38 -3.57
CA HIS A 50 11.99 2.71 -2.17
C HIS A 50 11.35 4.05 -1.81
N THR A 51 11.54 5.08 -2.62
CA THR A 51 10.92 6.40 -2.42
C THR A 51 9.39 6.28 -2.41
N PHE A 52 8.81 5.47 -3.30
CA PHE A 52 7.37 5.19 -3.30
C PHE A 52 6.91 4.55 -1.98
N LEU A 53 7.60 3.49 -1.52
CA LEU A 53 7.24 2.79 -0.28
C LEU A 53 7.41 3.67 0.96
N VAL A 54 8.40 4.57 0.99
CA VAL A 54 8.57 5.55 2.06
C VAL A 54 7.39 6.53 2.09
N ALA A 55 6.94 7.01 0.93
CA ALA A 55 5.79 7.90 0.84
C ALA A 55 4.49 7.20 1.28
N ALA A 56 4.26 5.98 0.81
CA ALA A 56 3.12 5.16 1.23
C ALA A 56 3.15 4.87 2.74
N GLY A 57 4.32 4.55 3.30
CA GLY A 57 4.50 4.30 4.72
C GLY A 57 4.19 5.52 5.60
N LYS A 58 4.53 6.73 5.13
CA LYS A 58 4.14 7.98 5.80
C LYS A 58 2.64 8.17 5.84
N GLU A 59 1.95 7.91 4.73
CA GLU A 59 0.48 7.98 4.68
C GLU A 59 -0.15 6.95 5.64
N LEU A 60 0.35 5.71 5.63
CA LEU A 60 -0.11 4.68 6.57
C LEU A 60 0.07 5.09 8.03
N ALA A 61 1.17 5.78 8.36
CA ALA A 61 1.40 6.27 9.73
C ALA A 61 0.37 7.32 10.17
N ILE A 62 -0.14 8.13 9.23
CA ILE A 62 -1.22 9.09 9.50
C ILE A 62 -2.54 8.32 9.71
N LEU A 63 -2.90 7.44 8.77
CA LEU A 63 -4.15 6.68 8.80
C LEU A 63 -4.25 5.73 10.01
N LEU A 64 -3.13 5.13 10.41
CA LEU A 64 -3.05 4.15 11.50
C LEU A 64 -2.40 4.72 12.76
N SER A 65 -2.43 6.05 12.95
CA SER A 65 -1.81 6.73 14.10
C SER A 65 -2.24 6.17 15.47
N GLY A 66 -3.48 5.69 15.61
CA GLY A 66 -3.98 5.01 16.82
C GLY A 66 -3.78 3.48 16.84
N GLN A 67 -3.24 2.90 15.77
CA GLN A 67 -3.22 1.45 15.51
C GLN A 67 -1.79 0.96 15.24
N PHE A 68 -0.87 1.29 16.15
CA PHE A 68 0.58 1.07 15.97
C PHE A 68 0.96 -0.37 15.64
N ASN A 69 0.32 -1.36 16.27
CA ASN A 69 0.60 -2.78 16.00
C ASN A 69 0.28 -3.16 14.55
N GLN A 70 -0.82 -2.64 14.02
CA GLN A 70 -1.23 -2.87 12.63
C GLN A 70 -0.27 -2.20 11.66
N LEU A 71 0.09 -0.93 11.92
CA LEU A 71 1.09 -0.21 11.14
C LEU A 71 2.40 -0.98 11.07
N LYS A 72 2.90 -1.45 12.22
CA LYS A 72 4.14 -2.24 12.29
C LYS A 72 4.03 -3.56 11.52
N ALA A 73 2.88 -4.23 11.56
CA ALA A 73 2.64 -5.46 10.82
C ALA A 73 2.70 -5.23 9.30
N ILE A 74 2.08 -4.16 8.80
CA ILE A 74 2.12 -3.80 7.37
C ILE A 74 3.55 -3.44 6.94
N LEU A 75 4.21 -2.52 7.65
CA LEU A 75 5.55 -2.05 7.29
C LEU A 75 6.59 -3.18 7.32
N GLY A 76 6.47 -4.12 8.26
CA GLY A 76 7.33 -5.30 8.33
C GLY A 76 7.24 -6.23 7.12
N ARG A 77 6.16 -6.14 6.34
CA ARG A 77 5.87 -6.94 5.13
C ARG A 77 6.20 -6.22 3.82
N LEU A 78 6.64 -4.95 3.86
CA LEU A 78 7.03 -4.18 2.67
C LEU A 78 8.46 -4.50 2.16
N LYS A 79 9.06 -5.60 2.61
CA LYS A 79 10.36 -6.07 2.15
C LYS A 79 10.29 -6.70 0.76
#